data_AF-A0A968JCU8-F1
#
_entry.id   AF-A0A968JCU8-F1
#
_cell.length_a   1.000
_cell.length_b   1.000
_cell.length_c   1.000
_cell.angle_alpha   90.00
_cell.angle_beta   90.00
_cell.angle_gamma   90.00
#
_symmetry.space_group_name_H-M   'P 1'
#
loop_
_entity.id
_entity.type
_entity.pdbx_description
1 polymer ?
#
loop_
_entity_poly.entity_id
_entity_poly.type
_entity_poly.pdbx_seq_one_letter_code
_entity_poly.pdbx_strand_id
1 'polypeptide(L)'
;FEDKEININSTQQLSQALNEKGFDLGKKNKKGIYSTKKEILENLTTTDETGLIQKILDYRIVTKLASTFTDAFLKYIQDDGRIHGVYNQIGANTGRFSFYRA
;
A
#
# COMPACT_ATOMS: atom_id res chain seq x y z
N PHE A 1 27.17 7.26 -4.33
CA PHE A 1 26.02 6.43 -3.94
C PHE A 1 26.18 6.15 -2.47
N GLU A 2 25.59 6.96 -1.60
CA GLU A 2 25.49 6.58 -0.19
C GLU A 2 24.45 5.47 -0.12
N ASP A 3 24.81 4.35 0.49
CA ASP A 3 23.95 3.20 0.82
C ASP A 3 22.84 3.63 1.79
N LYS A 4 21.91 4.44 1.30
CA LYS A 4 20.74 4.85 2.07
C LYS A 4 19.71 3.75 1.92
N GLU A 5 19.62 2.89 2.93
CA GLU A 5 18.53 1.93 3.04
C GLU A 5 17.20 2.68 3.06
N ILE A 6 16.41 2.53 2.01
CA ILE A 6 15.08 3.14 1.89
C ILE A 6 14.04 2.10 2.27
N ASN A 7 13.16 2.45 3.20
CA ASN A 7 12.00 1.64 3.49
C ASN A 7 10.95 1.81 2.37
N ILE A 8 10.83 0.83 1.49
CA ILE A 8 9.89 0.82 0.35
C ILE A 8 8.42 0.85 0.82
N ASN A 9 8.14 0.40 2.05
CA ASN A 9 6.80 0.48 2.64
C ASN A 9 6.46 1.91 3.09
N SER A 10 7.45 2.77 3.29
CA SER A 10 7.24 4.18 3.62
C SER A 10 6.99 4.99 2.36
N THR A 11 5.74 5.43 2.20
CA THR A 11 5.34 6.29 1.07
C THR A 11 6.14 7.57 1.02
N GLN A 12 6.52 8.14 2.17
CA GLN A 12 7.33 9.37 2.22
C GLN A 12 8.74 9.13 1.68
N GLN A 13 9.46 8.14 2.21
CA GLN A 13 10.85 7.87 1.79
C GLN A 13 10.91 7.46 0.32
N LEU A 14 9.98 6.60 -0.12
CA LEU A 14 9.90 6.19 -1.51
C LEU A 14 9.59 7.38 -2.43
N SER A 15 8.66 8.25 -2.05
CA SER A 15 8.30 9.41 -2.86
C SER A 15 9.46 10.39 -3.05
N GLN A 16 10.28 10.55 -2.00
CA GLN A 16 11.47 11.38 -2.05
C GLN A 16 12.54 10.75 -2.94
N ALA A 17 12.81 9.45 -2.77
CA ALA A 17 13.79 8.74 -3.58
C ALA A 17 13.44 8.72 -5.07
N LEU A 18 12.16 8.56 -5.42
CA LEU A 18 11.71 8.62 -6.81
C LEU A 18 11.83 10.03 -7.40
N ASN A 19 11.51 11.06 -6.62
CA ASN A 19 11.71 12.45 -7.04
C ASN A 19 13.20 12.79 -7.22
N GLU A 20 14.07 12.33 -6.32
CA GLU A 20 15.53 12.47 -6.43
C GLU A 20 16.11 11.76 -7.66
N LYS A 21 15.49 10.66 -8.09
CA LYS A 21 15.80 9.97 -9.35
C LYS A 21 15.27 10.69 -10.61
N GLY A 22 14.52 11.77 -10.47
CA GLY A 22 14.03 12.58 -11.59
C GLY A 22 12.66 12.16 -12.15
N PHE A 23 11.89 11.31 -11.45
CA PHE A 23 10.52 10.97 -11.86
C PHE A 23 9.53 12.09 -11.50
N ASP A 24 8.65 12.46 -12.44
CA ASP A 24 7.59 13.45 -12.19
C ASP A 24 6.38 12.83 -11.47
N LEU A 25 6.36 12.95 -10.14
CA LEU A 25 5.28 12.46 -9.29
C LEU A 25 4.11 13.45 -9.16
N GLY A 26 4.13 14.56 -9.91
CA GLY A 26 3.10 15.59 -9.90
C GLY A 26 3.02 16.36 -8.58
N LYS A 27 1.79 16.72 -8.17
CA LYS A 27 1.57 17.65 -7.06
C LYS A 27 1.71 16.99 -5.68
N LYS A 28 2.41 17.68 -4.78
CA LYS A 28 2.47 17.33 -3.34
C LYS A 28 1.11 17.47 -2.67
N ASN A 29 0.83 16.59 -1.72
CA ASN A 29 -0.35 16.70 -0.85
C ASN A 29 -0.20 17.86 0.17
N LYS A 30 -1.24 18.10 0.98
CA LYS A 30 -1.23 19.13 2.05
C LYS A 30 -0.07 18.99 3.05
N LYS A 31 0.55 17.81 3.15
CA LYS A 31 1.68 17.51 4.04
C LYS A 31 3.05 17.63 3.33
N GLY A 32 3.10 18.09 2.09
CA GLY A 32 4.34 18.26 1.33
C GLY A 32 4.95 16.97 0.79
N ILE A 33 4.20 15.86 0.78
CA ILE A 33 4.67 14.55 0.31
C ILE A 33 4.11 14.29 -1.10
N TYR A 34 4.93 13.74 -2.00
CA TYR A 34 4.46 13.33 -3.33
C TYR A 34 3.63 12.05 -3.25
N SER A 35 2.64 11.94 -4.12
CA SER A 35 1.72 10.80 -4.10
C SER A 35 2.33 9.61 -4.85
N THR A 36 2.62 8.52 -4.15
CA THR A 36 3.02 7.24 -4.75
C THR A 36 1.81 6.33 -4.95
N LYS A 37 0.67 6.84 -5.44
CA LYS A 37 -0.50 5.97 -5.70
C LYS A 37 -0.21 5.05 -6.88
N LYS A 38 -0.92 3.92 -6.95
CA LYS A 38 -0.80 2.95 -8.04
C LYS A 38 -0.93 3.63 -9.41
N GLU A 39 -1.99 4.41 -9.62
CA GLU A 39 -2.23 5.15 -10.87
C GLU A 39 -1.06 6.07 -11.28
N ILE A 40 -0.42 6.76 -10.32
CA ILE A 40 0.70 7.66 -10.62
C ILE A 40 1.95 6.86 -11.00
N LEU A 41 2.21 5.76 -10.29
CA LEU A 41 3.35 4.88 -10.59
C LEU A 41 3.15 4.15 -11.92
N GLU A 42 1.94 3.73 -12.26
CA GLU A 42 1.63 3.11 -13.55
C GLU A 42 1.91 4.08 -14.71
N ASN A 43 1.53 5.35 -14.60
CA ASN A 43 1.85 6.36 -15.61
C ASN A 43 3.37 6.52 -15.80
N LEU A 44 4.13 6.47 -14.70
CA LEU A 44 5.60 6.55 -14.71
C LEU A 44 6.29 5.29 -15.24
N THR A 45 5.58 4.17 -15.35
CA THR A 45 6.15 2.93 -15.90
C THR A 45 6.50 3.12 -17.39
N THR A 46 5.79 4.02 -18.09
CA THR A 46 6.05 4.35 -19.50
C THR A 46 7.36 5.11 -19.69
N THR A 47 7.79 5.88 -18.68
CA THR A 47 9.02 6.69 -18.72
C THR A 47 10.18 6.04 -17.96
N ASP A 48 9.93 4.91 -17.30
CA ASP A 48 10.94 4.16 -16.57
C ASP A 48 11.62 3.12 -17.46
N GLU A 49 12.79 3.48 -17.98
CA GLU A 49 13.64 2.57 -18.76
C GLU A 49 14.26 1.44 -17.93
N THR A 50 14.28 1.57 -16.60
CA THR A 50 14.97 0.63 -15.69
C THR A 50 14.06 -0.48 -15.13
N GLY A 51 12.74 -0.35 -15.30
CA GLY A 51 11.75 -1.29 -14.75
C GLY A 51 11.68 -1.29 -13.21
N LEU A 52 12.23 -0.27 -12.55
CA LEU A 52 12.20 -0.09 -11.11
C LEU A 52 10.75 0.08 -10.59
N ILE A 53 9.96 0.89 -11.29
CA ILE A 53 8.60 1.24 -10.89
C ILE A 53 7.69 0.01 -10.91
N GLN A 54 7.84 -0.85 -11.93
CA GLN A 54 7.10 -2.10 -12.01
C GLN A 54 7.43 -3.02 -10.83
N LYS A 55 8.72 -3.18 -10.48
CA LYS A 55 9.13 -3.96 -9.30
C LYS A 55 8.55 -3.42 -8.00
N ILE A 56 8.46 -2.09 -7.85
CA ILE A 56 7.84 -1.46 -6.68
C ILE A 56 6.34 -1.77 -6.62
N LEU A 57 5.64 -1.73 -7.76
CA LEU A 57 4.23 -2.09 -7.86
C LEU A 57 3.99 -3.56 -7.46
N ASP A 58 4.80 -4.47 -7.99
CA ASP A 58 4.71 -5.90 -7.70
C ASP A 58 4.99 -6.18 -6.22
N TYR A 59 6.06 -5.59 -5.67
CA TYR A 59 6.41 -5.71 -4.26
C TYR A 59 5.27 -5.24 -3.35
N ARG A 60 4.57 -4.14 -3.70
CA ARG A 60 3.44 -3.64 -2.91
C ARG A 60 2.25 -4.58 -2.93
N ILE A 61 1.98 -5.24 -4.06
CA ILE A 61 0.92 -6.24 -4.16
C ILE A 61 1.22 -7.40 -3.20
N VAL A 62 2.42 -7.97 -3.31
CA VAL A 62 2.84 -9.11 -2.46
C VAL A 62 2.85 -8.73 -0.99
N THR A 63 3.42 -7.56 -0.64
CA THR A 63 3.48 -7.10 0.75
C THR A 63 2.09 -6.85 1.32
N LYS A 64 1.16 -6.31 0.52
CA LYS A 64 -0.22 -6.09 0.97
C LYS A 64 -0.95 -7.42 1.19
N LEU A 65 -0.77 -8.39 0.30
CA LEU A 65 -1.32 -9.73 0.45
C LEU A 65 -0.80 -10.41 1.71
N ALA A 66 0.52 -10.45 1.89
CA ALA A 66 1.16 -11.05 3.06
C ALA A 66 0.68 -10.39 4.37
N SER A 67 0.78 -9.06 4.48
CA SER A 67 0.49 -8.36 5.73
C SER A 67 -1.01 -8.29 6.09
N THR A 68 -1.89 -8.11 5.10
CA THR A 68 -3.32 -7.84 5.35
C THR A 68 -4.16 -9.10 5.34
N PHE A 69 -3.75 -10.12 4.59
CA PHE A 69 -4.50 -11.35 4.46
C PHE A 69 -3.80 -12.47 5.22
N THR A 70 -2.55 -12.78 4.90
CA THR A 70 -1.87 -13.94 5.50
C THR A 70 -1.59 -13.73 7.00
N ASP A 71 -0.78 -12.74 7.35
CA ASP A 71 -0.32 -12.55 8.73
C ASP A 71 -1.42 -12.07 9.66
N ALA A 72 -2.39 -11.32 9.12
CA ALA A 72 -3.50 -10.80 9.89
C ALA A 72 -4.52 -11.91 10.20
N PHE A 73 -4.98 -12.67 9.20
CA PHE A 73 -6.01 -13.68 9.43
C PHE A 73 -5.53 -14.84 10.30
N LEU A 74 -4.24 -15.19 10.26
CA LEU A 74 -3.69 -16.21 11.15
C LEU A 74 -3.85 -15.87 12.64
N LYS A 75 -3.86 -14.57 13.00
CA LYS A 75 -4.04 -14.12 14.39
C LYS A 75 -5.49 -14.21 14.88
N TYR A 76 -6.42 -14.48 13.96
CA TYR A 76 -7.85 -14.42 14.20
C TYR A 76 -8.52 -15.79 14.09
N ILE A 77 -7.73 -16.84 13.89
CA ILE A 77 -8.20 -18.23 13.97
C ILE A 77 -8.46 -18.55 15.44
N GLN A 78 -9.70 -18.93 15.74
CA GLN A 78 -10.12 -19.38 17.08
C GLN A 78 -9.90 -20.88 17.25
N ASP A 79 -10.12 -21.40 18.46
CA ASP A 79 -9.89 -22.81 18.81
C ASP A 79 -10.67 -23.83 17.93
N ASP A 80 -11.79 -23.40 17.33
CA ASP A 80 -12.58 -24.21 16.40
C ASP A 80 -12.01 -24.26 14.97
N GLY A 81 -10.86 -23.61 14.74
CA GLY A 81 -10.19 -23.51 13.45
C GLY A 81 -10.88 -22.55 12.48
N ARG A 82 -11.80 -21.69 12.94
CA ARG A 82 -12.53 -20.73 12.10
C ARG A 82 -12.23 -19.29 12.50
N ILE A 83 -12.54 -18.37 11.60
CA ILE A 83 -12.45 -16.93 11.82
C ILE A 83 -13.86 -16.39 12.08
N HIS A 84 -14.04 -15.71 13.21
CA HIS A 84 -15.33 -15.19 13.67
C HIS A 84 -15.37 -13.68 13.53
N GLY A 85 -15.76 -13.21 12.35
CA GLY A 85 -15.80 -11.77 12.10
C GLY A 85 -17.05 -11.08 12.65
N VAL A 86 -16.93 -9.80 13.01
CA VAL A 86 -18.03 -9.00 13.55
C VAL A 86 -18.65 -8.10 12.47
N TYR A 87 -19.98 -8.08 12.41
CA TYR A 87 -20.73 -7.20 11.51
C TYR A 87 -21.29 -5.99 12.26
N ASN A 88 -20.94 -4.79 11.80
CA ASN A 88 -21.61 -3.55 12.20
C ASN A 88 -22.80 -3.29 11.28
N GLN A 89 -23.99 -3.41 11.85
CA GLN A 89 -25.26 -3.26 11.13
C GLN A 89 -25.68 -1.79 10.96
N ILE A 90 -25.22 -0.90 11.83
CA ILE A 90 -25.62 0.52 11.89
C ILE A 90 -24.54 1.47 11.35
N GLY A 91 -23.45 0.93 10.80
CA GLY A 91 -22.27 1.73 10.44
C GLY A 91 -22.39 2.52 9.14
N ALA A 92 -23.10 2.02 8.13
CA ALA A 92 -23.22 2.72 6.85
C ALA A 92 -24.56 3.46 6.74
N ASN A 93 -24.52 4.73 6.33
CA ASN A 93 -25.71 5.55 6.12
C ASN A 93 -26.69 4.97 5.09
N THR A 94 -26.20 4.13 4.17
CA THR A 94 -27.03 3.47 3.14
C THR A 94 -27.66 2.16 3.61
N GLY A 95 -27.49 1.77 4.89
CA GLY A 95 -27.98 0.50 5.44
C GLY A 95 -27.16 -0.74 5.07
N ARG A 96 -25.96 -0.58 4.50
CA ARG A 96 -25.04 -1.69 4.25
C ARG A 96 -24.36 -2.14 5.54
N PHE A 97 -24.17 -3.44 5.71
CA PHE A 97 -23.33 -3.97 6.77
C PHE A 97 -21.86 -3.69 6.49
N SER A 98 -21.10 -3.45 7.56
CA SER A 98 -19.65 -3.36 7.49
C SER A 98 -19.02 -4.44 8.36
N PHE A 99 -17.93 -5.00 7.87
CA PHE A 99 -17.17 -6.06 8.55
C PHE A 99 -15.97 -5.43 9.25
N TYR A 100 -15.78 -5.69 10.54
CA TYR A 100 -14.62 -5.23 11.29
C TYR A 100 -14.25 -6.25 12.36
N ARG A 101 -12.94 -6.41 12.64
CA ARG A 101 -12.39 -7.45 13.54
C ARG A 101 -12.77 -8.87 13.07
N ALA A 102 -11.84 -9.50 12.38
CA ALA A 102 -11.59 -10.91 12.62
C ALA A 102 -10.88 -11.02 13.98
#